data_AF-A0A353PGB6-F1
#
_entry.id   AF-A0A353PGB6-F1
#
_cell.length_a   1.000
_cell.length_b   1.000
_cell.length_c   1.000
_cell.angle_alpha   90.00
_cell.angle_beta   90.00
_cell.angle_gamma   90.00
#
_symmetry.space_group_name_H-M   'P 1'
#
loop_
_entity.id
_entity.type
_entity.pdbx_description
1 polymer ?
#
loop_
_entity_poly.entity_id
_entity_poly.type
_entity_poly.pdbx_seq_one_letter_code
_entity_poly.pdbx_strand_id
1 'polypeptide(L)'
;ILPRFDSAGMSLGALSPEAHEGLAIAMNRLGGRSNSGEGGEDPARYGTEKMSKIKQVASGRFGVTPHYLVNAEVLQIKVAQGAKPGEGGQL
;
A
#
# COMPACT_ATOMS: atom_id res chain seq x y z
N ILE A 1 19.62 -6.80 7.15
CA ILE A 1 19.35 -6.49 5.72
C ILE A 1 17.85 -6.28 5.49
N LEU A 2 17.00 -7.18 5.99
CA LEU A 2 15.54 -7.19 5.75
C LEU A 2 14.80 -5.85 5.90
N PRO A 3 15.07 -4.98 6.90
CA PRO A 3 14.39 -3.68 7.04
C PRO A 3 14.60 -2.69 5.88
N ARG A 4 15.50 -3.00 4.94
CA ARG A 4 15.73 -2.22 3.72
C ARG A 4 14.82 -2.62 2.56
N PHE A 5 14.07 -3.72 2.68
CA PHE A 5 13.14 -4.14 1.65
C PHE A 5 11.75 -3.60 1.93
N ASP A 6 11.12 -3.12 0.85
CA ASP A 6 9.72 -2.76 0.81
C ASP A 6 9.01 -3.63 -0.24
N SER A 7 7.76 -4.03 0.02
CA SER A 7 6.93 -4.59 -1.05
C SER A 7 6.49 -3.47 -1.99
N ALA A 8 6.41 -3.76 -3.29
CA ALA A 8 5.81 -2.83 -4.25
C ALA A 8 4.33 -2.56 -3.92
N GLY A 9 3.83 -1.38 -4.31
CA GLY A 9 2.43 -1.02 -4.17
C GLY A 9 1.57 -1.75 -5.19
N MET A 10 0.70 -2.64 -4.71
CA MET A 10 -0.27 -3.39 -5.51
C MET A 10 -1.65 -3.20 -4.89
N SER A 11 -2.59 -2.68 -5.66
CA SER A 11 -3.88 -2.25 -5.13
C SER A 11 -4.75 -3.42 -4.65
N LEU A 12 -5.49 -3.22 -3.56
CA LEU A 12 -6.73 -3.96 -3.31
C LEU A 12 -7.65 -3.82 -4.54
N GLY A 13 -8.07 -4.96 -5.10
CA GLY A 13 -8.77 -5.05 -6.39
C GLY A 13 -7.91 -5.70 -7.48
N ALA A 14 -6.62 -5.37 -7.53
CA ALA A 14 -5.67 -6.11 -8.37
C ALA A 14 -5.17 -7.39 -7.67
N LEU A 15 -5.03 -7.33 -6.35
CA LEU A 15 -4.82 -8.49 -5.47
C LEU A 15 -6.10 -8.80 -4.69
N SER A 16 -6.25 -10.08 -4.31
CA SER A 16 -7.25 -10.45 -3.32
C SER A 16 -6.91 -9.86 -1.94
N PRO A 17 -7.91 -9.66 -1.06
CA PRO A 17 -7.67 -9.21 0.32
C PRO A 17 -6.67 -10.09 1.07
N GLU A 18 -6.75 -11.41 0.92
CA GLU A 18 -5.89 -12.37 1.60
C GLU A 18 -4.42 -12.23 1.15
N ALA A 19 -4.20 -12.05 -0.15
CA ALA A 19 -2.86 -11.83 -0.70
C ALA A 19 -2.28 -10.50 -0.23
N HIS A 20 -3.09 -9.45 -0.25
CA HIS A 20 -2.66 -8.11 0.16
C HIS A 20 -2.35 -8.05 1.67
N GLU A 21 -3.17 -8.66 2.50
CA GLU A 21 -2.94 -8.73 3.95
C GLU A 21 -1.75 -9.65 4.28
N GLY A 22 -1.59 -10.77 3.57
CA GLY A 22 -0.46 -11.68 3.73
C GLY A 22 0.89 -10.98 3.53
N LEU A 23 1.01 -10.14 2.49
CA LEU A 23 2.20 -9.32 2.26
C LEU A 23 2.45 -8.34 3.42
N ALA A 24 1.41 -7.67 3.91
CA ALA A 24 1.55 -6.73 5.02
C ALA A 24 2.02 -7.41 6.31
N ILE A 25 1.40 -8.54 6.66
CA ILE A 25 1.79 -9.34 7.82
C ILE A 25 3.25 -9.78 7.70
N ALA A 26 3.65 -10.31 6.54
CA ALA A 26 5.02 -10.76 6.32
C ALA A 26 6.02 -9.61 6.49
N MET A 27 5.80 -8.47 5.83
CA MET A 27 6.72 -7.33 5.89
C MET A 27 6.79 -6.73 7.29
N ASN A 28 5.66 -6.64 8.00
CA ASN A 28 5.62 -6.14 9.37
C ASN A 28 6.43 -7.04 10.32
N ARG A 29 6.30 -8.36 10.20
CA ARG A 29 7.09 -9.32 11.01
C ARG A 29 8.58 -9.32 10.68
N LEU A 30 8.93 -9.11 9.41
CA LEU A 30 10.31 -9.05 8.94
C LEU A 30 11.00 -7.69 9.23
N GLY A 31 10.24 -6.71 9.73
CA GLY A 31 10.73 -5.36 10.01
C GLY A 31 10.91 -4.48 8.77
N GLY A 32 10.44 -4.92 7.60
CA GLY A 32 10.35 -4.10 6.39
C GLY A 32 9.01 -3.34 6.33
N ARG A 33 8.62 -2.93 5.12
CA ARG A 33 7.34 -2.24 4.89
C ARG A 33 6.59 -2.86 3.72
N SER A 34 5.28 -2.93 3.84
CA SER A 34 4.40 -3.14 2.68
C SER A 34 3.77 -1.82 2.25
N ASN A 35 3.31 -1.79 1.00
CA ASN A 35 2.66 -0.64 0.38
C ASN A 35 1.21 -0.98 -0.01
N SER A 36 0.27 -0.10 0.34
CA SER A 36 -1.17 -0.25 0.10
C SER A 36 -1.59 -0.26 -1.38
N GLY A 37 -0.72 0.21 -2.28
CA GLY A 37 -1.12 0.47 -3.66
C GLY A 37 -2.18 1.58 -3.78
N GLU A 38 -2.85 1.65 -4.93
CA GLU A 38 -3.76 2.76 -5.28
C GLU A 38 -5.17 2.64 -4.72
N GLY A 39 -5.57 1.45 -4.25
CA GLY A 39 -6.96 1.13 -3.89
C GLY A 39 -7.39 1.58 -2.50
N GLY A 40 -6.52 2.24 -1.74
CA GLY A 40 -6.74 2.55 -0.33
C GLY A 40 -6.48 1.35 0.58
N GLU A 41 -6.94 1.44 1.83
CA GLU A 41 -6.82 0.38 2.81
C GLU A 41 -8.00 0.41 3.79
N ASP A 42 -8.50 -0.76 4.18
CA ASP A 42 -9.58 -0.88 5.15
C ASP A 42 -9.13 -0.35 6.53
N PRO A 43 -9.87 0.58 7.16
CA PRO A 43 -9.58 1.07 8.51
C PRO A 43 -9.49 -0.01 9.59
N ALA A 44 -10.14 -1.17 9.42
CA ALA A 44 -10.04 -2.30 10.33
C ALA A 44 -8.62 -2.89 10.40
N ARG A 45 -7.76 -2.62 9.42
CA ARG A 45 -6.36 -3.06 9.41
C ARG A 45 -5.47 -2.17 10.29
N TYR A 46 -5.87 -0.94 10.60
CA TYR A 46 -5.03 0.00 11.33
C TYR A 46 -4.77 -0.47 12.77
N GLY A 47 -3.52 -0.31 13.22
CA GLY A 47 -3.08 -0.83 14.53
C GLY A 47 -2.91 -2.36 14.58
N THR A 48 -3.07 -3.07 13.46
CA THR A 48 -2.86 -4.53 13.37
C THR A 48 -1.64 -4.87 12.53
N GLU A 49 -1.18 -6.14 12.58
CA GLU A 49 -0.12 -6.64 11.69
C GLU A 49 -0.50 -6.61 10.21
N LYS A 50 -1.78 -6.41 9.87
CA LYS A 50 -2.26 -6.32 8.49
C LYS A 50 -2.05 -4.94 7.89
N MET A 51 -1.68 -3.92 8.67
CA MET A 51 -1.55 -2.56 8.18
C MET A 51 -0.35 -2.41 7.22
N SER A 52 -0.53 -1.74 6.08
CA SER A 52 0.60 -1.37 5.23
C SER A 52 1.28 -0.10 5.76
N LYS A 53 2.59 -0.11 5.97
CA LYS A 53 3.33 1.06 6.50
C LYS A 53 3.51 2.17 5.47
N ILE A 54 3.55 1.81 4.18
CA ILE A 54 3.56 2.78 3.09
C ILE A 54 2.13 2.95 2.58
N LYS A 55 1.68 4.20 2.52
CA LYS A 55 0.39 4.58 1.93
C LYS A 55 0.63 5.32 0.63
N GLN A 56 0.02 4.83 -0.44
CA GLN A 56 0.14 5.45 -1.75
C GLN A 56 -0.93 6.51 -1.99
N VAL A 57 -0.54 7.60 -2.64
CA VAL A 57 -1.43 8.62 -3.20
C VAL A 57 -1.18 8.66 -4.70
N ALA A 58 -2.14 8.16 -5.46
CA ALA A 58 -2.13 8.17 -6.92
C ALA A 58 -3.16 9.17 -7.47
N SER A 59 -3.22 9.31 -8.79
CA SER A 59 -4.10 10.27 -9.48
C SER A 59 -5.58 10.14 -9.09
N GLY A 60 -6.10 8.91 -9.01
CA GLY A 60 -7.50 8.65 -8.64
C GLY A 60 -7.85 8.87 -7.17
N ARG A 61 -6.84 8.96 -6.29
CA ARG A 61 -7.01 9.16 -4.83
C ARG A 61 -8.00 8.20 -4.15
N PHE A 62 -8.16 6.98 -4.67
CA PHE A 62 -9.08 6.01 -4.07
C PHE A 62 -8.67 5.69 -2.63
N GLY A 63 -9.65 5.71 -1.72
CA GLY A 63 -9.45 5.46 -0.29
C GLY A 63 -8.57 6.47 0.45
N VAL A 64 -8.13 7.56 -0.21
CA VAL A 64 -7.31 8.60 0.44
C VAL A 64 -8.20 9.47 1.33
N THR A 65 -8.06 9.27 2.63
CA THR A 65 -8.74 10.04 3.68
C THR A 65 -7.73 10.55 4.69
N PRO A 66 -8.06 11.55 5.53
CA PRO A 66 -7.17 11.95 6.63
C PRO A 66 -6.79 10.76 7.52
N HIS A 67 -7.75 9.89 7.85
CA HIS A 67 -7.51 8.69 8.66
C HIS A 67 -6.54 7.71 7.98
N TYR A 68 -6.62 7.55 6.66
CA TYR A 68 -5.65 6.76 5.89
C TYR A 68 -4.24 7.37 5.94
N LEU A 69 -4.12 8.70 5.76
CA LEU A 69 -2.83 9.40 5.71
C LEU A 69 -2.10 9.38 7.06
N VAL A 70 -2.82 9.57 8.17
CA VAL A 70 -2.21 9.59 9.52
C VAL A 70 -1.72 8.20 9.98
N ASN A 71 -2.20 7.12 9.35
CA ASN A 71 -1.77 5.75 9.63
C ASN A 71 -0.57 5.30 8.76
N ALA A 72 0.08 6.23 8.03
CA ALA A 72 1.28 5.95 7.24
C ALA A 72 2.55 6.19 8.05
N GLU A 73 3.54 5.31 7.92
CA GLU A 73 4.93 5.64 8.25
C GLU A 73 5.58 6.40 7.08
N VAL A 74 5.20 6.06 5.85
CA VAL A 74 5.69 6.69 4.62
C VAL A 74 4.53 6.96 3.67
N LEU A 75 4.50 8.16 3.11
CA LEU A 75 3.59 8.53 2.03
C LEU A 75 4.31 8.44 0.69
N GLN A 76 3.76 7.66 -0.24
CA GLN A 76 4.28 7.55 -1.60
C GLN A 76 3.38 8.31 -2.57
N ILE A 77 3.90 9.38 -3.17
CA ILE A 77 3.23 10.06 -4.29
C ILE A 77 3.56 9.28 -5.56
N LYS A 78 2.56 8.58 -6.12
CA LYS A 78 2.74 7.83 -7.36
C LYS A 78 2.46 8.72 -8.56
N VAL A 79 3.54 9.09 -9.26
CA VAL A 79 3.47 9.85 -10.52
C VAL A 79 3.24 8.92 -11.71
N ALA A 80 3.88 7.75 -11.72
CA ALA A 80 3.82 6.78 -12.82
C ALA A 80 4.16 5.36 -12.33
N GLN A 81 4.00 4.35 -13.20
CA GLN A 81 4.51 3.00 -13.01
C GLN A 81 5.23 2.49 -14.27
N GLY A 82 6.23 1.63 -14.09
CA GLY A 82 7.04 1.12 -15.22
C GLY A 82 6.24 0.35 -16.28
N ALA A 83 5.16 -0.33 -15.90
CA ALA A 83 4.33 -1.08 -16.85
C ALA A 83 3.54 -0.19 -17.82
N LYS A 84 3.21 1.04 -17.41
CA LYS A 84 2.47 2.02 -18.22
C LYS A 84 2.76 3.45 -17.73
N PRO A 85 3.90 4.04 -18.13
CA PRO A 85 4.37 5.29 -17.54
C PRO A 85 3.53 6.51 -17.93
N GLY A 86 2.82 6.46 -19.07
CA GLY A 86 1.96 7.56 -19.54
C GLY A 86 0.51 7.50 -19.08
N GLU A 87 0.14 6.49 -18.29
CA GLU A 87 -1.26 6.21 -17.92
C GLU A 87 -1.42 5.96 -16.42
N GLY A 88 -2.66 6.06 -15.93
CA GLY A 88 -3.04 5.72 -14.57
C GLY A 88 -3.28 4.22 -14.35
N GLY A 89 -3.58 3.85 -13.11
CA GLY A 89 -4.05 2.50 -12.77
C GLY A 89 -5.29 2.11 -13.54
N GLN A 90 -5.43 0.81 -13.77
CA GLN A 90 -6.67 0.18 -14.25
C GLN A 90 -6.98 -0.89 -13.21
N LEU A 91 -8.24 -0.96 -12.80
CA LEU A 91 -8.77 -1.94 -11.86
C LEU A 91 -9.75 -2.83 -12.60
#